data_AF-A0A2R6K9F1-F1
#
_entry.id   AF-A0A2R6K9F1-F1
#
_cell.length_a   1.000
_cell.length_b   1.000
_cell.length_c   1.000
_cell.angle_alpha   90.00
_cell.angle_beta   90.00
_cell.angle_gamma   90.00
#
_symmetry.space_group_name_H-M   'P 1'
#
loop_
_entity.id
_entity.type
_entity.pdbx_description
1 polymer ?
#
loop_
_entity_poly.entity_id
_entity_poly.type
_entity_poly.pdbx_seq_one_letter_code
_entity_poly.pdbx_strand_id
1 'polypeptide(L)'
;MDRISALRNIEDALATYERGETDLAGLEQEVQGVLRTFATEFEDGLAAYRASGSDRVDGLVVVAASRREARERVRELVDGDVDPAVERLDRG
;
A
#
# COMPACT_ATOMS: atom_id res chain seq x y z
N MET A 1 -0.95 2.46 -13.98
CA MET A 1 0.35 1.91 -13.58
C MET A 1 0.09 0.62 -12.84
N ASP A 2 0.58 -0.49 -13.35
CA ASP A 2 0.46 -1.77 -12.66
C ASP A 2 1.50 -1.90 -11.52
N ARG A 3 1.31 -2.91 -10.68
CA ARG A 3 2.16 -3.17 -9.51
C ARG A 3 3.62 -3.42 -9.88
N ILE A 4 3.89 -4.10 -10.98
CA ILE A 4 5.27 -4.43 -11.38
C ILE A 4 5.98 -3.15 -11.82
N SER A 5 5.32 -2.29 -12.58
CA SER A 5 5.85 -0.97 -12.94
C SER A 5 6.12 -0.10 -11.72
N ALA A 6 5.20 -0.06 -10.75
CA ALA A 6 5.40 0.74 -9.54
C ALA A 6 6.63 0.28 -8.73
N LEU A 7 6.81 -1.04 -8.56
CA LEU A 7 7.96 -1.59 -7.84
C LEU A 7 9.28 -1.30 -8.55
N ARG A 8 9.34 -1.45 -9.88
CA ARG A 8 10.54 -1.14 -10.65
C ARG A 8 10.94 0.34 -10.54
N ASN A 9 9.97 1.25 -10.61
CA ASN A 9 10.24 2.67 -10.46
C ASN A 9 10.80 2.99 -9.05
N ILE A 10 10.30 2.33 -8.01
CA ILE A 10 10.83 2.49 -6.65
C ILE A 10 12.26 1.91 -6.55
N GLU A 11 12.52 0.75 -7.15
CA GLU A 11 13.85 0.14 -7.22
C GLU A 11 14.84 1.06 -7.95
N ASP A 12 14.45 1.67 -9.06
CA ASP A 12 15.27 2.61 -9.83
C ASP A 12 15.60 3.88 -9.03
N ALA A 13 14.61 4.42 -8.30
CA ALA A 13 14.80 5.57 -7.42
C ALA A 13 15.79 5.25 -6.27
N LEU A 14 15.64 4.07 -5.65
CA LEU A 14 16.56 3.59 -4.63
C LEU A 14 18.00 3.43 -5.17
N ALA A 15 18.15 2.82 -6.34
CA ALA A 15 19.45 2.67 -6.99
C ALA A 15 20.11 4.01 -7.34
N THR A 16 19.31 5.04 -7.63
CA THR A 16 19.80 6.41 -7.85
C THR A 16 20.31 7.06 -6.56
N TYR A 17 19.59 6.87 -5.45
CA TYR A 17 20.03 7.32 -4.13
C TYR A 17 21.30 6.59 -3.66
N GLU A 18 21.36 5.26 -3.83
CA GLU A 18 22.53 4.45 -3.46
C GLU A 18 23.80 4.82 -4.24
N ARG A 19 23.65 5.29 -5.49
CA ARG A 19 24.75 5.85 -6.29
C ARG A 19 25.14 7.27 -5.90
N GLY A 20 24.39 7.91 -4.99
CA GLY A 20 24.60 9.30 -4.57
C GLY A 20 24.18 10.33 -5.61
N GLU A 21 23.32 9.95 -6.56
CA GLU A 21 22.83 10.82 -7.64
C GLU A 21 21.61 11.65 -7.23
N THR A 22 20.99 11.31 -6.11
CA THR A 22 19.93 12.09 -5.46
C THR A 22 20.13 12.06 -3.95
N ASP A 23 19.54 13.04 -3.26
CA ASP A 23 19.47 13.05 -1.79
C ASP A 23 18.20 12.35 -1.30
N LEU A 24 18.07 12.20 0.03
CA LEU A 24 16.91 11.54 0.63
C LEU A 24 15.59 12.26 0.29
N ALA A 25 15.61 13.60 0.23
CA ALA A 25 14.42 14.38 -0.08
C ALA A 25 13.95 14.17 -1.53
N GLY A 26 14.90 14.05 -2.47
CA GLY A 26 14.63 13.70 -3.87
C GLY A 26 14.06 12.29 -4.00
N LEU A 27 14.66 11.31 -3.31
CA LEU A 27 14.14 9.94 -3.25
C LEU A 27 12.70 9.89 -2.72
N GLU A 28 12.43 10.56 -1.59
CA GLU A 28 11.10 10.59 -0.98
C GLU A 28 10.05 11.22 -1.90
N GLN A 29 10.39 12.30 -2.61
CA GLN A 29 9.49 12.91 -3.59
C GLN A 29 9.16 11.97 -4.74
N GLU A 30 10.16 11.28 -5.28
CA GLU A 30 9.99 10.35 -6.40
C GLU A 30 9.13 9.15 -5.98
N VAL A 31 9.44 8.51 -4.86
CA VAL A 31 8.66 7.40 -4.31
C VAL A 31 7.23 7.84 -4.00
N GLN A 32 7.03 9.02 -3.42
CA GLN A 32 5.69 9.55 -3.17
C GLN A 32 4.91 9.76 -4.47
N GLY A 33 5.56 10.24 -5.53
CA GLY A 33 4.97 10.40 -6.86
C GLY A 33 4.52 9.07 -7.48
N VAL A 34 5.37 8.04 -7.41
CA VAL A 34 5.06 6.69 -7.87
C VAL A 34 3.86 6.13 -7.10
N LEU A 35 3.86 6.24 -5.77
CA LEU A 35 2.76 5.75 -4.93
C LEU A 35 1.43 6.46 -5.21
N ARG A 36 1.45 7.78 -5.43
CA ARG A 36 0.24 8.54 -5.81
C ARG A 36 -0.30 8.06 -7.16
N THR A 37 0.57 7.93 -8.16
CA THR A 37 0.20 7.45 -9.50
C THR A 37 -0.38 6.03 -9.44
N PHE A 38 0.29 5.13 -8.73
CA PHE A 38 -0.19 3.77 -8.50
C PHE A 38 -1.55 3.75 -7.80
N ALA A 39 -1.77 4.61 -6.79
CA ALA A 39 -3.03 4.70 -6.06
C ALA A 39 -4.19 5.32 -6.89
N THR A 40 -3.89 6.23 -7.82
CA THR A 40 -4.88 6.85 -8.72
C THR A 40 -5.26 5.94 -9.89
N GLU A 41 -4.30 5.16 -10.39
CA GLU A 41 -4.51 4.22 -11.49
C GLU A 41 -4.83 2.80 -11.01
N PHE A 42 -5.01 2.64 -9.70
CA PHE A 42 -5.43 1.41 -9.06
C PHE A 42 -6.79 0.99 -9.64
N GLU A 43 -6.79 -0.15 -10.32
CA GLU A 43 -7.86 -0.61 -11.21
C GLU A 43 -9.28 -0.47 -10.63
N ASP A 44 -10.25 -0.15 -11.50
CA ASP A 44 -11.68 -0.16 -11.20
C ASP A 44 -12.05 -1.47 -10.49
N GLY A 45 -12.46 -1.36 -9.22
CA GLY A 45 -12.88 -2.49 -8.39
C GLY A 45 -12.07 -2.67 -7.11
N LEU A 46 -10.91 -2.02 -6.96
CA LEU A 46 -10.07 -2.10 -5.76
C LEU A 46 -10.26 -0.85 -4.87
N ALA A 47 -10.36 -1.07 -3.56
CA ALA A 47 -10.53 -0.01 -2.55
C ALA A 47 -9.61 -0.22 -1.35
N ALA A 48 -9.25 0.87 -0.68
CA ALA A 48 -8.54 0.83 0.58
C ALA A 48 -9.50 0.45 1.72
N TYR A 49 -9.05 -0.41 2.62
CA TYR A 49 -9.77 -0.83 3.80
C TYR A 49 -8.89 -0.66 5.03
N ARG A 50 -9.42 0.00 6.06
CA ARG A 50 -8.80 0.08 7.38
C ARG A 50 -9.32 -1.06 8.24
N ALA A 51 -8.40 -1.83 8.82
CA ALA A 51 -8.71 -2.85 9.79
C ALA A 51 -8.85 -2.25 11.20
N SER A 52 -9.74 -2.83 11.98
CA SER A 52 -9.92 -2.58 13.40
C SER A 52 -10.18 -3.90 14.13
N GLY A 53 -9.94 -3.92 15.44
CA GLY A 53 -10.08 -5.12 16.26
C GLY A 53 -9.01 -5.18 17.35
N SER A 54 -8.32 -6.31 17.46
CA SER A 54 -7.19 -6.44 18.39
C SER A 54 -6.07 -5.44 18.08
N ASP A 55 -5.26 -5.09 19.07
CA ASP A 55 -4.10 -4.18 18.91
C ASP A 55 -3.16 -4.55 17.75
N ARG A 56 -3.09 -5.83 17.37
CA ARG A 56 -2.29 -6.31 16.24
C ARG A 56 -2.80 -5.90 14.86
N VAL A 57 -4.09 -5.62 14.72
CA VAL A 57 -4.73 -5.29 13.43
C VAL A 57 -5.21 -3.85 13.38
N ASP A 58 -5.31 -3.17 14.52
CA ASP A 58 -5.91 -1.84 14.58
C ASP A 58 -5.09 -0.81 13.80
N GLY A 59 -5.77 -0.10 12.89
CA GLY A 59 -5.17 0.92 12.05
C GLY A 59 -4.43 0.40 10.81
N LEU A 60 -4.30 -0.91 10.63
CA LEU A 60 -3.66 -1.49 9.44
C LEU A 60 -4.51 -1.23 8.19
N VAL A 61 -3.90 -0.75 7.10
CA VAL A 61 -4.60 -0.45 5.85
C VAL A 61 -4.15 -1.42 4.76
N VAL A 62 -5.13 -2.09 4.13
CA VAL A 62 -4.92 -2.95 2.96
C VAL A 62 -5.72 -2.44 1.78
N VAL A 63 -5.29 -2.77 0.57
CA VAL A 63 -6.11 -2.55 -0.63
C VAL A 63 -6.68 -3.90 -1.07
N ALA A 64 -7.95 -3.96 -1.45
CA ALA A 64 -8.62 -5.18 -1.86
C ALA A 64 -9.85 -4.91 -2.75
N ALA A 65 -10.34 -5.91 -3.48
CA ALA A 65 -11.55 -5.78 -4.30
C ALA A 65 -12.83 -5.85 -3.48
N SER A 66 -12.73 -6.40 -2.26
CA SER A 66 -13.88 -6.59 -1.39
C SER A 66 -13.46 -6.60 0.08
N ARG A 67 -14.43 -6.41 0.97
CA ARG A 67 -14.24 -6.58 2.43
C ARG A 67 -13.73 -7.98 2.79
N ARG A 68 -14.14 -9.02 2.05
CA ARG A 68 -13.70 -10.40 2.31
C ARG A 68 -12.19 -10.54 2.07
N GLU A 69 -11.75 -10.12 0.89
CA GLU A 69 -10.34 -10.14 0.50
C GLU A 69 -9.50 -9.21 1.40
N ALA A 70 -10.05 -8.06 1.83
CA ALA A 70 -9.38 -7.20 2.80
C ALA A 70 -9.11 -7.94 4.13
N ARG A 71 -10.10 -8.65 4.68
CA ARG A 71 -9.91 -9.46 5.90
C ARG A 71 -8.92 -10.61 5.72
N GLU A 72 -8.87 -11.21 4.54
CA GLU A 72 -7.88 -12.25 4.20
C GLU A 72 -6.47 -11.67 4.22
N ARG A 73 -6.24 -10.54 3.54
CA ARG A 73 -4.93 -9.85 3.53
C ARG A 73 -4.48 -9.40 4.90
N VAL A 74 -5.37 -8.90 5.75
CA VAL A 74 -5.03 -8.50 7.12
C VAL A 74 -4.56 -9.71 7.93
N ARG A 75 -5.24 -10.86 7.81
CA ARG A 75 -4.82 -12.11 8.48
C ARG A 75 -3.46 -12.61 8.02
N GLU A 76 -3.20 -12.55 6.71
CA GLU A 76 -1.90 -12.91 6.13
C GLU A 76 -0.76 -12.02 6.65
N LEU A 77 -1.01 -10.71 6.81
CA LEU A 77 0.00 -9.75 7.26
C LEU A 77 0.39 -9.92 8.73
N VAL A 78 -0.54 -10.33 9.59
CA VAL A 78 -0.28 -10.48 11.02
C VAL A 78 0.03 -11.91 11.45
N ASP A 79 0.12 -12.84 10.48
CA ASP A 79 0.39 -14.27 10.65
C ASP A 79 -0.35 -14.87 11.86
N GLY A 80 -1.66 -14.63 11.91
CA GLY A 80 -2.45 -14.88 13.10
C GLY A 80 -3.91 -15.19 12.83
N ASP A 81 -4.49 -15.99 13.73
CA ASP A 81 -5.93 -16.26 13.78
C ASP A 81 -6.64 -15.07 14.43
N VAL A 82 -6.84 -14.03 13.61
CA VAL A 82 -7.57 -12.81 13.98
C VAL A 82 -8.81 -12.68 13.10
N ASP A 83 -9.89 -12.11 13.64
CA ASP A 83 -11.07 -11.75 12.87
C ASP A 83 -11.20 -10.21 12.79
N PRO A 84 -10.50 -9.56 11.85
CA PRO A 84 -10.49 -8.12 11.75
C PRO A 84 -11.81 -7.60 11.19
N ALA A 85 -12.36 -6.57 11.84
CA ALA A 85 -13.34 -5.73 11.17
C ALA A 85 -12.61 -4.88 10.12
N VAL A 86 -13.24 -4.61 8.98
CA VAL A 86 -12.66 -3.77 7.93
C VAL A 86 -13.67 -2.75 7.43
N GLU A 87 -13.27 -1.49 7.40
CA GLU A 87 -14.05 -0.38 6.88
C GLU A 87 -13.40 0.17 5.62
N ARG A 88 -14.20 0.42 4.59
CA ARG A 88 -13.71 1.00 3.34
C ARG A 88 -13.37 2.46 3.61
N LEU A 89 -12.15 2.88 3.28
CA LEU A 89 -11.78 4.29 3.30
C LEU A 89 -12.27 4.93 2.01
N ASP A 90 -13.20 5.87 2.14
CA ASP A 90 -13.60 6.68 0.99
C ASP A 90 -12.45 7.63 0.63
N ARG A 91 -12.19 7.76 -0.67
CA ARG A 91 -11.22 8.71 -1.20
C ARG A 91 -11.83 10.11 -1.00
N GLY A 92 -11.41 10.81 0.04
CA GLY A 92 -11.75 12.21 0.29
C GLY A 92 -11.19 13.15 -0.77
#